data_AF-A0A929WVM6-F1
#
_entry.id   AF-A0A929WVM6-F1
#
_cell.length_a   1.000
_cell.length_b   1.000
_cell.length_c   1.000
_cell.angle_alpha   90.00
_cell.angle_beta   90.00
_cell.angle_gamma   90.00
#
_symmetry.space_group_name_H-M   'P 1'
#
loop_
_entity.id
_entity.type
_entity.pdbx_description
1 polymer ?
#
loop_
_entity_poly.entity_id
_entity_poly.type
_entity_poly.pdbx_seq_one_letter_code
_entity_poly.pdbx_strand_id
1 'polypeptide(L)'
;HVIHAGTSEQITDDPADVAAGCCGFEPTYALVNSGGRVLDVVARAATLDQARALAYRGVDLIHFAGEQHRSDIATWPADLAVTLD
;
A
#
# COMPACT_ATOMS: atom_id res chain seq x y z
N HIS A 1 -5.41 7.17 3.37
CA HIS A 1 -4.71 7.50 2.11
C HIS A 1 -3.60 6.48 1.92
N VAL A 2 -3.43 5.97 0.69
CA VAL A 2 -2.31 5.10 0.33
C VAL A 2 -1.38 5.89 -0.59
N ILE A 3 -0.09 5.92 -0.27
CA ILE A 3 0.92 6.58 -1.11
C ILE A 3 1.76 5.48 -1.76
N HIS A 4 1.86 5.53 -3.09
CA HIS A 4 2.61 4.57 -3.89
C HIS A 4 4.08 5.02 -3.98
N ALA A 5 5.02 4.15 -3.60
CA ALA A 5 6.45 4.47 -3.60
C ALA A 5 7.27 3.48 -4.44
N GLY A 6 6.94 2.20 -4.38
CA GLY A 6 7.63 1.11 -5.08
C GLY A 6 6.63 0.19 -5.76
N THR A 7 5.69 0.76 -6.51
CA THR A 7 4.75 0.03 -7.35
C THR A 7 4.91 0.42 -8.82
N SER A 8 4.64 -0.51 -9.72
CA SER A 8 4.50 -0.24 -11.17
C SER A 8 3.27 -0.94 -11.71
N GLU A 9 2.87 -0.62 -12.94
CA GLU A 9 1.85 -1.38 -13.66
C GLU A 9 2.50 -2.38 -14.59
N GLN A 10 1.92 -3.58 -14.69
CA GLN A 10 2.36 -4.63 -15.58
C GLN A 10 1.17 -5.22 -16.32
N ILE A 11 1.34 -5.48 -17.62
CA ILE A 11 0.36 -6.20 -18.43
C ILE A 11 0.32 -7.66 -17.98
N THR A 12 -0.87 -8.16 -17.67
CA THR A 12 -1.06 -9.54 -17.22
C THR A 12 -1.62 -10.47 -18.28
N ASP A 13 -2.02 -9.94 -19.44
CA ASP A 13 -2.50 -10.75 -20.55
C ASP A 13 -1.39 -11.58 -21.19
N ASP A 14 -1.77 -12.61 -21.95
CA ASP A 14 -0.83 -13.42 -22.69
C ASP A 14 -0.06 -12.54 -23.70
N PRO A 15 1.29 -12.61 -23.74
CA PRO A 15 2.08 -11.84 -24.70
C PRO A 15 1.67 -12.05 -26.16
N ALA A 16 1.12 -13.22 -26.52
CA ALA A 16 0.62 -13.51 -27.86
C ALA A 16 -0.65 -12.70 -28.18
N ASP A 17 -1.55 -12.52 -27.21
CA ASP A 17 -2.75 -11.70 -27.37
C ASP A 17 -2.37 -10.21 -27.49
N VAL A 18 -1.41 -9.77 -26.67
CA VAL A 18 -0.84 -8.41 -26.74
C VAL A 18 -0.19 -8.16 -28.10
N ALA A 19 0.58 -9.12 -28.61
CA ALA A 19 1.27 -9.02 -29.91
C ALA A 19 0.32 -9.11 -31.10
N ALA A 20 -0.80 -9.82 -30.97
CA ALA A 20 -1.84 -9.93 -31.98
C ALA A 20 -2.66 -8.64 -32.16
N GLY A 21 -2.49 -7.65 -31.27
CA GLY A 21 -3.18 -6.36 -31.14
C GLY A 21 -3.68 -5.73 -32.43
N CYS A 22 -4.81 -6.24 -32.94
CA CYS A 22 -5.60 -5.61 -33.99
C CYS A 22 -6.60 -4.63 -33.35
N CYS A 23 -7.34 -3.88 -34.17
CA CYS A 23 -8.24 -2.82 -33.70
C CYS A 23 -9.18 -3.31 -32.57
N GLY A 24 -8.97 -2.82 -31.34
CA GLY A 24 -9.85 -3.09 -30.19
C GLY A 24 -9.22 -3.89 -29.04
N PHE A 25 -7.93 -4.24 -29.09
CA PHE A 25 -7.26 -4.82 -27.92
C PHE A 25 -6.96 -3.74 -26.86
N GLU A 26 -7.50 -3.92 -25.65
CA GLU A 26 -7.14 -3.14 -24.47
C GLU A 26 -6.50 -4.06 -23.43
N PRO A 27 -5.22 -3.86 -23.09
CA PRO A 27 -4.52 -4.70 -22.13
C PRO A 27 -5.05 -4.51 -20.71
N THR A 28 -5.11 -5.62 -19.99
CA THR A 28 -5.32 -5.69 -18.55
C THR A 28 -4.02 -5.36 -17.83
N TYR A 29 -4.07 -4.32 -17.00
CA TYR A 29 -2.95 -3.96 -16.12
C TYR A 29 -3.20 -4.42 -14.69
N ALA A 30 -2.14 -4.93 -14.05
CA ALA A 30 -2.10 -5.15 -12.62
C ALA A 30 -1.06 -4.24 -11.97
N LEU A 31 -1.37 -3.77 -10.75
CA LEU A 31 -0.41 -3.11 -9.89
C LEU A 31 0.53 -4.16 -9.29
N VAL A 32 1.83 -3.98 -9.50
CA VAL A 32 2.87 -4.89 -9.02
C VAL A 32 3.88 -4.17 -8.15
N ASN A 33 4.59 -4.90 -7.29
CA ASN A 33 5.70 -4.38 -6.51
C ASN A 33 6.94 -4.20 -7.39
N SER A 34 7.60 -3.05 -7.27
CA SER A 34 8.78 -2.68 -8.05
C SER A 34 9.94 -2.15 -7.19
N GLY A 35 9.83 -2.25 -5.86
CA GLY A 35 10.88 -1.82 -4.92
C GLY A 35 10.69 -2.38 -3.51
N GLY A 36 11.69 -2.14 -2.65
CA GLY A 36 11.70 -2.64 -1.26
C GLY A 36 10.70 -1.96 -0.32
N ARG A 37 10.37 -0.68 -0.56
CA ARG A 37 9.26 0.02 0.09
C ARG A 37 8.15 0.19 -0.95
N VAL A 38 7.04 -0.51 -0.76
CA VAL A 38 5.98 -0.63 -1.77
C VAL A 38 5.01 0.57 -1.67
N LEU A 39 4.45 0.78 -0.48
CA LEU A 39 3.46 1.82 -0.22
C LEU A 39 3.46 2.25 1.25
N ASP A 40 2.84 3.39 1.52
CA ASP A 40 2.55 3.87 2.86
C ASP A 40 1.04 3.93 3.11
N VAL A 41 0.57 3.38 4.23
CA VAL A 41 -0.82 3.50 4.69
C VAL A 41 -0.92 4.60 5.74
N VAL A 42 -1.68 5.65 5.42
CA VAL A 42 -1.79 6.85 6.25
C VAL A 42 -3.24 7.09 6.66
N ALA A 43 -3.47 7.34 7.94
CA ALA A 43 -4.75 7.78 8.48
C ALA A 43 -4.61 9.07 9.30
N ARG A 44 -5.70 9.83 9.36
CA ARG A 44 -5.80 11.08 10.14
C ARG A 44 -6.98 10.97 11.08
N ALA A 45 -6.80 11.39 12.32
CA ALA A 45 -7.84 11.44 13.35
C ALA A 45 -7.50 12.49 14.41
N ALA A 46 -8.44 12.74 15.33
CA ALA A 46 -8.25 13.71 16.42
C ALA A 46 -7.24 13.26 17.47
N THR A 47 -7.00 11.95 17.57
CA THR A 47 -6.01 11.37 18.49
C THR A 47 -5.12 10.38 17.77
N LEU A 48 -3.92 10.21 18.31
CA LEU A 48 -2.90 9.31 17.78
C LEU A 48 -3.33 7.84 17.82
N ASP A 49 -4.02 7.43 18.88
CA ASP A 49 -4.60 6.09 19.00
C ASP A 49 -5.64 5.81 17.92
N GLN A 50 -6.54 6.76 17.67
CA GLN A 50 -7.53 6.63 16.61
C GLN A 50 -6.87 6.61 15.22
N ALA A 51 -5.89 7.48 14.98
CA ALA A 51 -5.17 7.53 13.72
C ALA A 51 -4.44 6.21 13.46
N ARG A 52 -3.75 5.68 14.47
CA ARG A 52 -3.07 4.38 14.42
C ARG A 52 -4.04 3.23 14.14
N ALA A 53 -5.16 3.16 14.86
CA ALA A 53 -6.17 2.13 14.64
C ALA A 53 -6.80 2.19 13.24
N LEU A 54 -6.98 3.40 12.69
CA LEU A 54 -7.43 3.59 11.31
C LEU A 54 -6.37 3.19 10.29
N ALA A 55 -5.09 3.51 10.54
CA ALA A 55 -3.99 3.12 9.66
C ALA A 55 -3.88 1.59 9.59
N TYR A 56 -3.88 0.90 10.73
CA TYR A 56 -3.80 -0.56 10.74
C TYR A 56 -5.04 -1.24 10.14
N ARG A 57 -6.25 -0.70 10.33
CA ARG A 57 -7.42 -1.16 9.56
C ARG A 57 -7.24 -1.02 8.05
N GLY A 58 -6.52 0.00 7.58
CA GLY A 58 -6.18 0.15 6.17
C GLY A 58 -5.15 -0.86 5.70
N VAL A 59 -4.17 -1.18 6.56
CA VAL A 59 -3.17 -2.24 6.30
C VAL A 59 -3.86 -3.61 6.19
N ASP A 60 -4.80 -3.92 7.07
CA ASP A 60 -5.55 -5.20 7.08
C ASP A 60 -6.40 -5.44 5.80
N LEU A 61 -6.55 -4.44 4.93
CA LEU A 61 -7.30 -4.56 3.67
C LEU A 61 -6.39 -4.84 2.48
N ILE A 62 -5.07 -4.77 2.66
CA ILE A 62 -4.08 -4.87 1.59
C ILE A 62 -3.27 -6.14 1.85
N HIS A 63 -3.26 -7.04 0.87
CA HIS A 63 -2.51 -8.29 0.95
C HIS A 63 -1.79 -8.60 -0.34
N PHE A 64 -0.51 -8.97 -0.25
CA PHE A 64 0.25 -9.54 -1.34
C PHE A 64 1.36 -10.47 -0.83
N ALA A 65 1.84 -11.35 -1.71
CA ALA A 65 2.84 -12.33 -1.35
C ALA A 65 4.15 -11.64 -0.88
N GLY A 66 4.62 -12.04 0.31
CA GLY A 66 5.86 -11.51 0.88
C GLY A 66 5.74 -10.12 1.49
N GLU A 67 4.53 -9.58 1.68
CA GLU A 67 4.35 -8.32 2.38
C GLU A 67 4.91 -8.37 3.81
N GLN A 68 5.47 -7.25 4.26
CA GLN A 68 6.02 -7.08 5.59
C GLN A 68 5.75 -5.66 6.07
N HIS A 69 5.24 -5.52 7.30
CA HIS A 69 5.07 -4.24 7.95
C HIS A 69 5.23 -4.38 9.47
N ARG A 70 5.51 -3.27 10.14
CA ARG A 70 5.56 -3.21 11.61
C ARG A 70 4.15 -3.04 12.18
N SER A 71 3.89 -3.66 13.32
CA SER A 71 2.59 -3.56 14.05
C SER A 71 2.66 -2.68 15.31
N ASP A 72 3.81 -2.05 15.56
CA ASP A 72 4.15 -1.27 16.74
C ASP A 72 4.46 0.20 16.41
N ILE A 73 3.99 0.69 15.25
CA ILE A 73 4.14 2.11 14.92
C ILE A 73 3.32 2.94 15.91
N ALA A 74 3.94 3.99 16.45
CA ALA A 74 3.32 4.86 17.45
C ALA A 74 2.92 4.13 18.75
N THR A 75 3.65 3.07 19.14
CA THR A 75 3.61 2.53 20.51
C THR A 75 4.78 3.13 21.31
N TRP A 76 4.49 4.09 22.18
CA TRP A 76 5.48 4.63 23.11
C TRP A 76 5.35 3.98 24.49
N PRO A 77 6.43 3.98 25.29
CA PRO A 77 6.31 3.66 26.70
C PRO A 77 5.38 4.68 27.39
N ALA A 78 4.65 4.23 28.40
CA ALA A 78 3.53 4.95 29.01
C ALA A 78 3.91 6.30 29.65
N ASP A 79 5.19 6.53 29.89
CA ASP A 79 5.76 7.73 30.49
C ASP A 79 6.21 8.78 29.46
N LEU A 80 6.22 8.46 28.17
CA LEU A 80 6.58 9.42 27.14
C LEU A 80 5.37 10.27 26.74
N ALA A 81 5.32 11.50 27.25
CA ALA A 81 4.38 12.51 26.79
C ALA A 81 4.81 13.01 25.40
N VAL A 82 4.10 12.57 24.35
CA VAL A 82 4.29 13.08 22.99
C VAL A 82 3.40 14.31 22.81
N THR A 83 4.02 15.49 22.81
CA THR A 83 3.35 16.73 22.38
C THR A 83 3.48 16.84 20.85
N LEU A 84 2.36 16.83 20.14
CA LEU A 84 2.30 17.19 18.72
C LEU A 84 2.13 18.71 18.66
N ASP A 85 3.21 19.43 18.42
CA ASP A 85 3.26 20.87 18.22
C ASP A 85 2.82 21.30 16.81
#